data_AF-A0A7W8D2Q7-F1
#
_entry.id   AF-A0A7W8D2Q7-F1
#
_cell.length_a   1.000
_cell.length_b   1.000
_cell.length_c   1.000
_cell.angle_alpha   90.00
_cell.angle_beta   90.00
_cell.angle_gamma   90.00
#
_symmetry.space_group_name_H-M   'P 1'
#
loop_
_entity.id
_entity.type
_entity.pdbx_description
1 polymer ?
#
loop_
_entity_poly.entity_id
_entity_poly.type
_entity_poly.pdbx_seq_one_letter_code
_entity_poly.pdbx_strand_id
1 'polypeptide(L)'
;MKLTKRSVTVYYKMNQVCSHDRLYGRINQYSTNESHMPEKHQRFLWNKDRFIRWAASIGESTTTVVQKLFNRYKVEEQAYKGCMSLLKLSDKYGKTRLEDACQLALEHISQPSYRNIRMILQSNQDRKKKTQTSQKETVEYAFVRGKDYYGGKRNG
;
A
#
# COMPACT_ATOMS: atom_id res chain seq x y z
N MET A 1 20.17 -30.89 -20.97
CA MET A 1 19.17 -29.80 -20.94
C MET A 1 18.42 -29.83 -22.27
N LYS A 2 17.08 -29.74 -22.26
CA LYS A 2 16.25 -29.68 -23.46
C LYS A 2 15.58 -28.31 -23.52
N LEU A 3 15.70 -27.65 -24.66
CA LEU A 3 15.05 -26.38 -24.94
C LEU A 3 13.95 -26.60 -25.97
N THR A 4 12.72 -26.22 -25.66
CA THR A 4 11.64 -26.16 -26.64
C THR A 4 11.23 -24.70 -26.87
N LYS A 5 10.36 -24.46 -27.85
CA LYS A 5 9.70 -23.15 -27.97
C LYS A 5 9.04 -22.80 -26.64
N ARG A 6 8.32 -23.69 -25.97
CA ARG A 6 7.52 -23.31 -24.80
C ARG A 6 8.24 -23.42 -23.45
N SER A 7 9.22 -24.29 -23.31
CA SER A 7 9.80 -24.62 -22.01
C SER A 7 11.30 -24.89 -22.05
N VAL A 8 11.92 -24.74 -20.89
CA VAL A 8 13.30 -25.13 -20.58
C VAL A 8 13.24 -26.29 -19.60
N THR A 9 13.83 -27.43 -19.96
CA THR A 9 13.87 -28.63 -19.11
C THR A 9 15.31 -29.01 -18.80
N VAL A 10 15.63 -29.16 -17.51
CA VAL A 10 16.95 -29.54 -17.02
C VAL A 10 16.95 -31.03 -16.66
N TYR A 11 18.01 -31.73 -17.07
CA TYR A 11 18.19 -33.16 -16.82
C TYR A 11 19.50 -33.37 -16.05
N TYR A 12 19.51 -34.31 -15.12
CA TYR A 12 20.69 -34.78 -14.40
C TYR A 12 20.66 -36.31 -14.36
N LYS A 13 21.75 -36.96 -14.78
CA LYS A 13 21.85 -38.43 -14.88
C LYS A 13 20.63 -39.09 -15.55
N MET A 14 20.25 -38.58 -16.73
CA MET A 14 19.08 -39.01 -17.53
C MET A 14 17.70 -38.81 -16.88
N ASN A 15 17.62 -38.32 -15.64
CA ASN A 15 16.36 -37.96 -14.98
C ASN A 15 16.03 -36.47 -15.19
N GLN A 16 14.77 -36.17 -15.46
CA GLN A 16 14.27 -34.80 -15.51
C GLN A 16 14.24 -34.22 -14.10
N VAL A 17 15.00 -33.14 -13.85
CA VAL A 17 15.10 -32.50 -12.53
C VAL A 17 14.08 -31.37 -12.38
N CYS A 18 13.92 -30.56 -13.42
CA CYS A 18 12.96 -29.44 -13.41
C CYS A 18 12.56 -29.05 -14.83
N SER A 19 11.36 -28.48 -14.97
CA SER A 19 10.88 -27.87 -16.19
C SER A 19 10.25 -26.52 -15.87
N HIS A 20 10.60 -25.50 -16.64
CA HIS A 20 10.10 -24.14 -16.51
C HIS A 20 9.56 -23.65 -17.84
N ASP A 21 8.40 -22.99 -17.82
CA ASP A 21 7.89 -22.32 -19.01
C ASP A 21 8.75 -21.10 -19.34
N ARG A 22 8.94 -20.87 -20.65
CA ARG A 22 9.64 -19.70 -21.14
C ARG A 22 8.72 -18.50 -21.09
N LEU A 23 9.16 -17.45 -20.39
CA LEU A 23 8.49 -16.17 -20.42
C LEU A 23 8.80 -15.46 -21.74
N TYR A 24 7.76 -14.95 -22.36
CA TYR A 24 7.82 -14.16 -23.59
C TYR A 24 7.47 -12.70 -23.29
N GLY A 25 8.10 -11.75 -23.99
CA GLY A 25 7.85 -10.32 -23.83
C GLY A 25 9.02 -9.56 -23.21
N ARG A 26 8.77 -8.73 -22.20
CA ARG A 26 9.79 -7.89 -21.53
C ARG A 26 11.00 -8.70 -21.07
N ILE A 27 12.19 -8.13 -21.25
CA ILE A 27 13.46 -8.64 -20.74
C ILE A 27 13.44 -8.56 -19.19
N ASN A 28 14.00 -9.55 -18.50
CA ASN A 28 14.03 -9.69 -17.03
C ASN A 28 12.66 -9.96 -16.36
N GLN A 29 11.78 -10.69 -17.02
CA GLN A 29 10.60 -11.24 -16.35
C GLN A 29 11.00 -12.37 -15.38
N TYR A 30 10.42 -12.36 -14.19
CA TYR A 30 10.59 -13.40 -13.19
C TYR A 30 9.40 -14.35 -13.26
N SER A 31 9.66 -15.66 -13.18
CA SER A 31 8.64 -16.69 -12.98
C SER A 31 9.11 -17.61 -11.87
N THR A 32 8.37 -17.59 -10.76
CA THR A 32 8.59 -18.48 -9.63
C THR A 32 7.63 -19.66 -9.79
N ASN A 33 8.16 -20.86 -10.04
CA ASN A 33 7.33 -22.07 -10.03
C ASN A 33 7.07 -22.45 -8.56
N GLU A 34 5.83 -22.32 -8.13
CA GLU A 34 5.39 -22.61 -6.75
C GLU A 34 5.72 -24.06 -6.33
N SER A 35 5.77 -24.99 -7.29
CA SER A 35 6.09 -26.41 -7.04
C SER A 35 7.52 -26.66 -6.57
N HIS A 36 8.44 -25.71 -6.79
CA HIS A 36 9.84 -25.81 -6.35
C HIS A 36 10.13 -24.94 -5.12
N MET A 37 9.12 -24.27 -4.58
CA MET A 37 9.31 -23.43 -3.40
C MET A 37 9.51 -24.32 -2.16
N PRO A 38 10.60 -24.17 -1.39
CA PRO A 38 10.84 -24.98 -0.20
C PRO A 38 9.69 -24.87 0.82
N GLU A 39 9.28 -25.97 1.45
CA GLU A 39 8.17 -26.01 2.44
C GLU A 39 8.32 -24.99 3.58
N LYS A 40 9.57 -24.71 4.01
CA LYS A 40 9.84 -23.68 5.03
C LYS A 40 9.45 -22.29 4.55
N HIS A 41 9.66 -21.99 3.27
CA HIS A 41 9.18 -20.75 2.67
C HIS A 41 7.66 -20.74 2.57
N GLN A 42 7.03 -21.86 2.20
CA GLN A 42 5.57 -21.99 2.09
C GLN A 42 4.84 -21.70 3.41
N ARG A 43 5.38 -22.17 4.55
CA ARG A 43 4.78 -21.92 5.88
C ARG A 43 4.85 -20.45 6.34
N PHE A 44 5.82 -19.69 5.85
CA PHE A 44 6.01 -18.27 6.17
C PHE A 44 5.43 -17.33 5.11
N LEU A 45 4.75 -17.86 4.09
CA LEU A 45 4.05 -17.05 3.10
C LEU A 45 2.92 -16.29 3.78
N TRP A 46 3.00 -14.96 3.68
CA TRP A 46 1.87 -14.11 3.98
C TRP A 46 0.91 -14.14 2.79
N ASN A 47 -0.31 -14.61 3.02
CA ASN A 47 -1.34 -14.65 1.98
C ASN A 47 -2.28 -13.44 2.12
N LYS A 48 -2.95 -13.07 1.02
CA LYS A 48 -3.92 -11.95 1.00
C LYS A 48 -4.98 -12.08 2.09
N ASP A 49 -5.59 -13.25 2.26
CA ASP A 49 -6.56 -13.51 3.33
C ASP A 49 -6.00 -13.29 4.72
N ARG A 50 -4.73 -13.64 4.96
CA ARG A 50 -4.09 -13.42 6.26
C ARG A 50 -3.92 -11.93 6.54
N PHE A 51 -3.54 -11.13 5.54
CA PHE A 51 -3.49 -9.68 5.69
C PHE A 51 -4.87 -9.06 5.92
N ILE A 52 -5.92 -9.55 5.24
CA ILE A 52 -7.29 -9.07 5.44
C ILE A 52 -7.77 -9.42 6.86
N ARG A 53 -7.57 -10.65 7.34
CA ARG A 53 -7.93 -11.05 8.72
C ARG A 53 -7.17 -10.24 9.77
N TRP A 54 -5.88 -10.01 9.54
CA TRP A 54 -5.08 -9.15 10.42
C TRP A 54 -5.62 -7.71 10.43
N ALA A 55 -5.94 -7.14 9.27
CA ALA A 55 -6.51 -5.80 9.16
C ALA A 55 -7.87 -5.71 9.87
N ALA A 56 -8.71 -6.73 9.72
CA ALA A 56 -10.01 -6.82 10.39
C ALA A 56 -9.87 -6.89 11.92
N SER A 57 -8.78 -7.47 12.44
CA SER A 57 -8.48 -7.47 13.87
C SER A 57 -8.08 -6.09 14.43
N ILE A 58 -7.79 -5.12 13.55
CA ILE A 58 -7.49 -3.74 13.90
C ILE A 58 -8.74 -2.87 13.74
N GLY A 59 -9.37 -2.95 12.56
CA GLY A 59 -10.60 -2.23 12.26
C GLY A 59 -10.99 -2.22 10.77
N GLU A 60 -12.15 -1.65 10.48
CA GLU A 60 -12.75 -1.63 9.15
C GLU A 60 -12.02 -0.70 8.18
N SER A 61 -11.52 0.44 8.68
CA SER A 61 -10.76 1.41 7.87
C SER A 61 -9.45 0.79 7.42
N THR A 62 -8.73 0.11 8.33
CA THR A 62 -7.49 -0.61 7.98
C THR A 62 -7.75 -1.72 6.97
N THR A 63 -8.87 -2.45 7.11
CA THR A 63 -9.28 -3.49 6.16
C THR A 63 -9.50 -2.93 4.77
N THR A 64 -10.22 -1.81 4.67
CA THR A 64 -10.49 -1.11 3.40
C THR A 64 -9.20 -0.64 2.73
N VAL A 65 -8.25 -0.10 3.51
CA VAL A 65 -6.92 0.29 2.99
C VAL A 65 -6.17 -0.90 2.41
N VAL A 66 -6.13 -2.02 3.13
CA VAL A 66 -5.45 -3.24 2.68
C VAL A 66 -6.09 -3.79 1.41
N GLN A 67 -7.43 -3.83 1.32
CA GLN A 67 -8.14 -4.24 0.11
C GLN A 67 -7.83 -3.32 -1.08
N LYS A 68 -7.87 -1.99 -0.88
CA LYS A 68 -7.49 -1.02 -1.92
C LYS A 68 -6.04 -1.20 -2.38
N LEU A 69 -5.14 -1.55 -1.46
CA LEU A 69 -3.75 -1.81 -1.79
C LEU A 69 -3.60 -3.05 -2.67
N PHE A 70 -4.32 -4.14 -2.37
CA PHE A 70 -4.36 -5.33 -3.23
C PHE A 70 -4.98 -5.04 -4.59
N ASN A 71 -6.08 -4.28 -4.65
CA ASN A 71 -6.74 -3.93 -5.91
C ASN A 71 -5.88 -3.03 -6.81
N ARG A 72 -4.90 -2.31 -6.25
CA ARG A 72 -3.99 -1.45 -7.01
C ARG A 72 -2.97 -2.23 -7.84
N TYR A 73 -2.52 -3.38 -7.37
CA TYR A 73 -1.46 -4.15 -8.02
C TYR A 73 -2.06 -5.35 -8.78
N LYS A 74 -1.63 -5.55 -10.04
CA LYS A 74 -2.00 -6.75 -10.82
C LYS A 74 -1.38 -8.04 -10.26
N VAL A 75 -0.28 -7.90 -9.50
CA VAL A 75 0.46 -9.02 -8.89
C VAL A 75 0.37 -8.87 -7.38
N GLU A 76 -0.20 -9.87 -6.70
CA GLU A 76 -0.48 -9.80 -5.25
C GLU A 76 0.80 -9.65 -4.41
N GLU A 77 1.90 -10.27 -4.83
CA GLU A 77 3.20 -10.17 -4.15
C GLU A 77 3.71 -8.71 -4.02
N GLN A 78 3.34 -7.84 -4.97
CA GLN A 78 3.73 -6.42 -4.89
C GLN A 78 3.00 -5.69 -3.77
N ALA A 79 1.77 -6.10 -3.45
CA ALA A 79 1.00 -5.55 -2.34
C ALA A 79 1.52 -6.02 -0.97
N TYR A 80 2.18 -7.18 -0.89
CA TYR A 80 2.69 -7.73 0.37
C TYR A 80 3.69 -6.79 1.04
N LYS A 81 4.61 -6.19 0.27
CA LYS A 81 5.58 -5.23 0.82
C LYS A 81 4.89 -4.04 1.49
N GLY A 82 3.81 -3.54 0.90
CA GLY A 82 3.00 -2.46 1.46
C GLY A 82 2.24 -2.89 2.71
N CYS A 83 1.58 -4.06 2.69
CA CYS A 83 0.87 -4.61 3.84
C CYS A 83 1.80 -4.89 5.03
N MET A 84 2.99 -5.44 4.76
CA MET A 84 4.01 -5.69 5.77
C MET A 84 4.53 -4.38 6.40
N SER A 85 4.61 -3.31 5.61
CA SER A 85 4.99 -1.99 6.10
C SER A 85 3.91 -1.39 7.00
N LEU A 86 2.62 -1.61 6.69
CA LEU A 86 1.51 -1.26 7.57
C LEU A 86 1.52 -2.07 8.87
N LEU A 87 1.86 -3.35 8.81
CA LEU A 87 1.98 -4.20 9.98
C LEU A 87 3.06 -3.68 10.93
N LYS A 88 4.23 -3.30 10.41
CA LYS A 88 5.28 -2.65 11.21
C LYS A 88 4.85 -1.30 11.80
N LEU A 89 4.03 -0.52 11.10
CA LEU A 89 3.46 0.71 11.66
C LEU A 89 2.50 0.42 12.81
N SER A 90 1.68 -0.62 12.69
CA SER A 90 0.76 -1.05 13.75
C SER A 90 1.50 -1.41 15.03
N ASP A 91 2.65 -2.09 14.89
CA ASP A 91 3.49 -2.50 16.00
C ASP A 91 4.16 -1.29 16.66
N LYS A 92 4.61 -0.32 15.85
CA LYS A 92 5.28 0.90 16.35
C LYS A 92 4.33 1.89 17.04
N TYR A 93 3.15 2.14 16.47
CA TYR A 93 2.24 3.21 16.93
C TYR A 93 1.01 2.69 17.68
N GLY A 94 0.76 1.39 17.64
CA GLY A 94 -0.42 0.75 18.21
C GLY A 94 -1.58 0.67 17.22
N LYS A 95 -2.47 -0.29 17.47
CA LYS A 95 -3.62 -0.61 16.61
C LYS A 95 -4.62 0.54 16.49
N THR A 96 -4.93 1.20 17.60
CA THR A 96 -5.90 2.31 17.66
C THR A 96 -5.46 3.51 16.84
N ARG A 97 -4.18 3.91 16.96
CA ARG A 97 -3.63 5.02 16.18
C ARG A 97 -3.57 4.72 14.69
N LEU A 98 -3.26 3.47 14.33
CA LEU A 98 -3.24 3.06 12.93
C LEU A 98 -4.65 3.13 12.31
N GLU A 99 -5.68 2.68 13.03
CA GLU A 99 -7.07 2.75 12.54
C GLU A 99 -7.51 4.20 12.32
N ASP A 100 -7.26 5.09 13.29
CA ASP A 100 -7.55 6.53 13.18
C ASP A 100 -6.83 7.17 11.96
N ALA A 101 -5.56 6.79 11.75
CA ALA A 101 -4.78 7.27 10.60
C ALA A 101 -5.27 6.70 9.26
N CYS A 102 -5.69 5.44 9.22
CA CYS A 102 -6.28 4.81 8.03
C CYS A 102 -7.61 5.47 7.66
N GLN A 103 -8.46 5.76 8.64
CA GLN A 103 -9.72 6.49 8.44
C GLN A 103 -9.46 7.88 7.84
N LEU A 104 -8.55 8.65 8.44
CA LEU A 104 -8.18 9.97 7.94
C LEU A 104 -7.61 9.90 6.52
N ALA A 105 -6.77 8.90 6.24
CA ALA A 105 -6.21 8.70 4.92
C ALA A 105 -7.29 8.38 3.87
N LEU A 106 -8.33 7.62 4.22
CA LEU A 106 -9.44 7.29 3.31
C LEU A 106 -10.33 8.50 3.02
N GLU A 107 -10.52 9.40 3.98
CA GLU A 107 -11.32 10.62 3.77
C GLU A 107 -10.63 11.62 2.84
N HIS A 108 -9.32 11.80 2.98
CA HIS A 108 -8.58 12.79 2.19
C HIS A 108 -7.97 12.23 0.90
N ILE A 109 -7.79 10.90 0.80
CA ILE A 109 -7.06 10.27 -0.29
C ILE A 109 -7.81 9.04 -0.78
N SER A 110 -8.24 9.07 -2.04
CA SER A 110 -8.95 7.95 -2.66
C SER A 110 -8.12 6.65 -2.67
N GLN A 111 -6.80 6.77 -2.87
CA GLN A 111 -5.83 5.67 -2.84
C GLN A 111 -4.71 5.91 -1.81
N PRO A 112 -4.93 5.54 -0.53
CA PRO A 112 -3.93 5.75 0.51
C PRO A 112 -2.72 4.82 0.32
N SER A 113 -1.52 5.40 0.28
CA SER A 113 -0.26 4.65 0.29
C SER A 113 0.34 4.61 1.70
N TYR A 114 1.24 3.65 1.94
CA TYR A 114 2.03 3.58 3.18
C TYR A 114 2.67 4.93 3.56
N ARG A 115 3.17 5.69 2.58
CA ARG A 115 3.81 6.99 2.83
C ARG A 115 2.82 8.00 3.42
N ASN A 116 1.57 7.98 2.96
CA ASN A 116 0.54 8.90 3.43
C ASN A 116 0.15 8.57 4.87
N ILE A 117 -0.09 7.29 5.16
CA ILE A 117 -0.44 6.82 6.52
C ILE A 117 0.71 7.09 7.49
N ARG A 118 1.95 6.82 7.09
CA ARG A 118 3.13 7.17 7.87
C ARG A 118 3.21 8.66 8.15
N MET A 119 2.92 9.51 7.16
CA MET A 119 2.99 10.97 7.31
C MET A 119 1.92 11.47 8.29
N ILE A 120 0.70 10.94 8.23
CA ILE A 120 -0.40 11.25 9.17
C ILE A 120 -0.03 10.85 10.60
N LEU A 121 0.56 9.66 10.78
CA LEU A 121 1.03 9.18 12.09
C LEU A 121 2.20 10.03 12.64
N GLN A 122 3.11 10.46 11.77
CA GLN A 122 4.24 11.32 12.15
C GLN A 122 3.80 12.75 12.51
N SER A 123 2.83 13.31 11.79
CA SER A 123 2.28 14.64 12.06
C SER A 123 1.31 14.67 13.25
N ASN A 124 1.06 13.52 13.88
CA ASN A 124 0.07 13.31 14.94
C ASN A 124 -1.34 13.83 14.56
N GLN A 125 -1.65 13.89 13.26
CA GLN A 125 -2.96 14.32 12.79
C GLN A 125 -4.07 13.34 13.17
N ASP A 126 -3.71 12.07 13.40
CA ASP A 126 -4.59 11.06 14.00
C ASP A 126 -5.16 11.50 15.36
N ARG A 127 -4.37 12.23 16.15
CA ARG A 127 -4.78 12.71 17.48
C ARG A 127 -5.58 14.01 17.44
N LYS A 128 -5.32 14.88 16.45
CA LYS A 128 -5.97 16.21 16.37
C LYS A 128 -7.46 16.13 16.06
N LYS A 129 -7.91 15.11 15.33
CA LYS A 129 -9.33 14.98 14.96
C LYS A 129 -10.23 14.65 16.16
N LYS A 130 -9.74 13.90 17.15
CA LYS A 130 -10.46 13.69 18.43
C LYS A 130 -10.73 14.99 19.17
N THR A 131 -9.84 15.98 19.04
CA THR A 131 -10.05 17.32 19.61
C THR A 131 -11.03 18.15 18.78
N GLN A 132 -11.03 18.03 17.44
CA GLN A 132 -11.89 18.84 16.56
C GLN A 132 -13.37 18.44 16.55
N THR A 133 -13.73 17.19 16.90
CA THR A 133 -15.15 16.84 17.08
C THR A 133 -15.79 17.57 18.28
N SER A 134 -14.99 18.14 19.20
CA SER A 134 -15.50 18.93 20.34
C SER A 134 -15.48 20.45 20.10
N GLN A 135 -14.97 20.95 18.97
CA GLN A 135 -14.87 22.39 18.70
C GLN A 135 -15.10 22.67 17.21
N LYS A 136 -16.35 22.57 16.75
CA LYS A 136 -16.80 23.36 15.59
C LYS A 136 -17.11 24.77 16.10
N GLU A 137 -16.07 25.57 16.31
CA GLU A 137 -16.23 27.02 16.28
C GLU A 137 -15.81 27.51 14.90
N THR A 138 -16.78 28.14 14.24
CA THR A 138 -16.73 28.77 12.95
C THR A 138 -15.61 29.81 12.93
N VAL A 139 -14.56 29.59 12.15
CA VAL A 139 -13.60 30.65 11.82
C VAL A 139 -13.70 30.96 10.34
N GLU A 140 -14.58 31.91 10.07
CA GLU A 140 -14.70 32.66 8.82
C GLU A 140 -13.45 33.54 8.66
N TYR A 141 -12.43 33.03 7.98
CA TYR A 141 -11.33 33.86 7.50
C TYR A 141 -11.25 33.76 5.98
N ALA A 142 -12.00 34.65 5.32
CA ALA A 142 -11.87 34.98 3.92
C ALA A 142 -10.48 35.62 3.69
N PHE A 143 -9.54 34.87 3.12
CA PHE A 143 -8.30 35.44 2.60
C PHE A 143 -8.55 36.01 1.20
N VAL A 144 -8.96 37.28 1.13
CA VAL A 144 -8.82 38.10 -0.08
C VAL A 144 -7.72 39.11 0.17
N ARG A 145 -6.51 38.81 -0.29
CA ARG A 145 -5.41 39.77 -0.41
C ARG A 145 -5.21 40.10 -1.88
N GLY A 146 -5.42 41.36 -2.24
CA GLY A 146 -4.88 41.95 -3.47
C GLY A 146 -5.90 42.29 -4.54
N LYS A 147 -6.80 43.24 -4.28
CA LYS A 147 -7.50 43.98 -5.37
C LYS A 147 -7.06 45.44 -5.52
N ASP A 148 -6.13 45.92 -4.69
CA ASP A 148 -5.72 47.34 -4.68
C ASP A 148 -4.52 47.66 -5.58
N TYR A 149 -3.95 46.68 -6.29
CA TYR A 149 -2.68 46.85 -6.99
C TYR A 149 -2.78 47.41 -8.44
N TYR A 150 -3.99 47.61 -8.99
CA TYR A 150 -4.16 48.10 -10.37
C TYR A 150 -4.96 49.42 -10.49
N GLY A 151 -4.89 50.28 -9.47
CA GLY A 151 -5.44 51.63 -9.52
C GLY A 151 -4.56 52.60 -10.31
N GLY A 152 -4.46 52.42 -11.62
CA GLY A 152 -3.81 53.39 -12.50
C GLY A 152 -4.59 54.71 -12.54
N LYS A 153 -4.06 55.75 -11.89
CA LYS A 153 -4.43 57.15 -12.14
C LYS A 153 -3.17 58.03 -12.06
N ARG A 154 -2.68 58.49 -13.21
CA ARG A 154 -1.85 59.69 -13.33
C ARG A 154 -2.60 60.68 -14.20
N ASN A 155 -3.12 61.74 -13.57
CA ASN A 155 -3.55 62.99 -14.19
C ASN A 155 -2.65 64.09 -13.64
N GLY A 156 -2.27 65.06 -14.47
CA GLY A 156 -1.57 66.30 -14.08
C GLY A 156 -0.24 66.44 -14.77
#